data_AF-A0AAX6GG31-F1
#
_entry.id   AF-A0AAX6GG31-F1
#
_cell.length_a   1.000
_cell.length_b   1.000
_cell.length_c   1.000
_cell.angle_alpha   90.00
_cell.angle_beta   90.00
_cell.angle_gamma   90.00
#
_symmetry.space_group_name_H-M   'P 1'
#
loop_
_entity.id
_entity.type
_entity.pdbx_description
1 polymer ?
#
loop_
_entity_poly.entity_id
_entity_poly.type
_entity_poly.pdbx_seq_one_letter_code
_entity_poly.pdbx_strand_id
1 'polypeptide(L)'
;MTVSEYAAEFGRLSYFTKNLVADPKDRAERFRYGLREEIRTHVIAGGAKTYERILIRAQEVEKSQPSRSKREYPGNSNYQGNQKKPHVSNNNNNRPSLQQHHHQARNNDRAHQK
;
A
#
# COMPACT_ATOMS: atom_id res chain seq x y z
N MET A 1 13.60 6.63 -19.82
CA MET A 1 14.85 7.30 -19.41
C MET A 1 15.41 6.62 -18.18
N THR A 2 16.63 6.13 -18.28
CA THR A 2 17.38 5.53 -17.15
C THR A 2 17.85 6.62 -16.18
N VAL A 3 18.26 6.23 -14.97
CA VAL A 3 18.81 7.20 -14.00
C VAL A 3 20.08 7.88 -14.56
N SER A 4 20.91 7.13 -15.29
CA SER A 4 22.13 7.66 -15.90
C SER A 4 21.86 8.67 -17.01
N GLU A 5 20.88 8.39 -17.89
CA GLU A 5 20.45 9.33 -18.93
C GLU A 5 19.89 10.62 -18.30
N TYR A 6 19.03 10.46 -17.28
CA TYR A 6 18.49 11.60 -16.54
C TYR A 6 19.59 12.45 -15.90
N ALA A 7 20.60 11.84 -15.28
CA ALA A 7 21.72 12.57 -14.67
C ALA A 7 22.54 13.38 -15.68
N ALA A 8 22.74 12.82 -16.88
CA ALA A 8 23.43 13.53 -17.96
C ALA A 8 22.62 14.73 -18.46
N GLU A 9 21.31 14.56 -18.69
CA GLU A 9 20.43 15.65 -19.09
C GLU A 9 20.31 16.73 -18.01
N PHE A 10 20.18 16.31 -16.75
CA PHE A 10 20.14 17.23 -15.61
C PHE A 10 21.42 18.05 -15.51
N GLY A 11 22.60 17.43 -15.72
CA GLY A 11 23.87 18.15 -15.77
C GLY A 11 23.94 19.16 -16.92
N ARG A 12 23.49 18.76 -18.12
CA ARG A 12 23.40 19.64 -19.29
C ARG A 12 22.49 20.84 -19.05
N LEU A 13 21.32 20.63 -18.47
CA LEU A 13 20.37 21.71 -18.16
C LEU A 13 20.89 22.59 -17.02
N SER A 14 21.50 22.00 -16.00
CA SER A 14 22.09 22.74 -14.86
C SER A 14 23.16 23.75 -15.31
N TYR A 15 23.88 23.44 -16.40
CA TYR A 15 24.87 24.35 -16.98
C TYR A 15 24.25 25.67 -17.47
N PHE A 16 23.04 25.62 -18.03
CA PHE A 16 22.33 26.80 -18.53
C PHE A 16 21.62 27.59 -17.42
N THR A 17 21.50 27.00 -16.23
CA THR A 17 20.77 27.58 -15.09
C THR A 17 21.74 27.97 -13.98
N LYS A 18 22.79 28.74 -14.31
CA LYS A 18 23.88 29.12 -13.37
C LYS A 18 23.41 29.74 -12.04
N ASN A 19 22.24 30.37 -12.01
CA ASN A 19 21.69 30.99 -10.80
C ASN A 19 20.65 30.13 -10.05
N LEU A 20 20.15 29.07 -10.69
CA LEU A 20 18.98 28.31 -10.23
C LEU A 20 19.37 27.01 -9.53
N VAL A 21 20.63 26.58 -9.67
CA VAL A 21 21.17 25.31 -9.13
C VAL A 21 22.57 25.53 -8.56
N ALA A 22 22.89 26.78 -8.18
CA ALA A 22 24.22 27.17 -7.73
C ALA A 22 24.61 26.52 -6.39
N ASP A 23 23.63 26.34 -5.49
CA ASP A 23 23.85 25.66 -4.22
C ASP A 23 23.89 24.14 -4.43
N PRO A 24 24.97 23.45 -4.03
CA PRO A 24 25.04 21.99 -4.03
C PRO A 24 23.86 21.28 -3.35
N LYS A 25 23.25 21.89 -2.32
CA LYS A 25 22.05 21.36 -1.66
C LYS A 25 20.82 21.47 -2.55
N ASP A 26 20.60 22.64 -3.14
CA ASP A 26 19.47 22.84 -4.06
C ASP A 26 19.60 21.93 -5.31
N ARG A 27 20.84 21.74 -5.80
CA ARG A 27 21.15 20.75 -6.83
C ARG A 27 20.73 19.34 -6.46
N ALA A 28 21.08 18.90 -5.25
CA ALA A 28 20.74 17.57 -4.76
C ALA A 28 19.23 17.40 -4.63
N GLU A 29 18.54 18.40 -4.09
CA GLU A 29 17.08 18.40 -3.93
C GLU A 29 16.36 18.37 -5.26
N ARG A 30 16.70 19.26 -6.20
CA ARG A 30 16.09 19.28 -7.54
C ARG A 30 16.31 17.97 -8.29
N PHE A 31 17.50 17.41 -8.21
CA PHE A 31 17.79 16.10 -8.80
C PHE A 31 16.93 15.01 -8.17
N ARG A 32 16.82 14.98 -6.84
CA ARG A 32 15.97 14.03 -6.10
C ARG A 32 14.50 14.16 -6.47
N TYR A 33 13.99 15.39 -6.58
CA TYR A 33 12.59 15.66 -6.92
C TYR A 33 12.24 15.23 -8.34
N GLY A 34 13.16 15.34 -9.30
CA GLY A 34 12.95 14.91 -10.67
C GLY A 34 13.16 13.41 -10.93
N LEU A 35 13.55 12.62 -9.91
CA LEU A 35 13.52 11.17 -10.01
C LEU A 35 12.08 10.64 -10.08
N ARG A 36 11.91 9.52 -10.79
CA ARG A 36 10.67 8.74 -10.78
C ARG A 36 10.29 8.36 -9.35
N GLU A 37 9.01 8.39 -9.03
CA GLU A 37 8.50 8.24 -7.66
C GLU A 37 8.97 6.95 -6.99
N GLU A 38 8.96 5.84 -7.72
CA GLU A 38 9.41 4.55 -7.21
C GLU A 38 10.88 4.59 -6.77
N ILE A 39 11.75 5.28 -7.50
CA ILE A 39 13.16 5.42 -7.16
C ILE A 39 13.33 6.43 -6.02
N ARG A 40 12.62 7.56 -6.11
CA ARG A 40 12.68 8.67 -5.15
C ARG A 40 12.35 8.21 -3.73
N THR A 41 11.31 7.38 -3.57
CA THR A 41 10.92 6.85 -2.25
C THR A 41 12.03 6.02 -1.62
N HIS A 42 12.70 5.17 -2.39
CA HIS A 42 13.84 4.37 -1.90
C HIS A 42 15.07 5.22 -1.57
N VAL A 43 15.32 6.28 -2.34
CA VAL A 43 16.40 7.25 -2.06
C VAL A 43 16.13 8.01 -0.76
N ILE A 44 14.89 8.47 -0.53
CA ILE A 44 14.48 9.17 0.69
C ILE A 44 14.62 8.26 1.90
N ALA A 45 14.14 7.02 1.82
CA ALA A 45 14.27 6.03 2.89
C ALA A 45 15.74 5.72 3.22
N GLY A 46 16.64 5.80 2.22
CA GLY A 46 18.08 5.63 2.41
C GLY A 46 18.80 6.85 2.99
N GLY A 47 18.13 7.97 3.23
CA GLY A 47 18.71 9.15 3.87
C GLY A 47 19.80 9.84 3.04
N ALA A 48 19.85 9.64 1.72
CA ALA A 48 20.85 10.28 0.86
C ALA A 48 20.56 11.78 0.70
N LYS A 49 21.54 12.62 1.07
CA LYS A 49 21.41 14.09 1.10
C LYS A 49 22.25 14.83 0.06
N THR A 50 23.29 14.19 -0.48
CA THR A 50 24.15 14.81 -1.50
C THR A 50 23.82 14.26 -2.88
N TYR A 51 24.04 15.08 -3.91
CA TYR A 51 23.78 14.72 -5.30
C TYR A 51 24.40 13.36 -5.68
N GLU A 52 25.67 13.15 -5.34
CA GLU A 52 26.39 11.91 -5.63
C GLU A 52 25.76 10.70 -4.91
N ARG A 53 25.44 10.83 -3.63
CA ARG A 53 24.80 9.74 -2.86
C ARG A 53 23.41 9.42 -3.39
N ILE A 54 22.66 10.44 -3.81
CA ILE A 54 21.35 10.27 -4.43
C ILE A 54 21.49 9.53 -5.76
N LEU A 55 22.45 9.91 -6.61
CA LEU A 55 22.70 9.27 -7.89
C LEU A 55 23.08 7.79 -7.73
N ILE A 56 24.05 7.48 -6.87
CA ILE A 56 24.47 6.09 -6.59
C ILE A 56 23.28 5.27 -6.13
N ARG A 57 22.53 5.77 -5.15
CA ARG A 57 21.37 5.05 -4.61
C ARG A 57 20.28 4.85 -5.66
N ALA A 58 20.02 5.86 -6.48
CA ALA A 58 19.04 5.76 -7.56
C ALA A 58 19.43 4.69 -8.59
N GLN A 59 20.72 4.58 -8.94
CA GLN A 59 21.23 3.54 -9.83
C GLN A 59 21.13 2.13 -9.23
N GLU A 60 21.42 1.97 -7.93
CA GLU A 60 21.23 0.70 -7.22
C GLU A 60 19.75 0.27 -7.26
N VAL A 61 18.83 1.20 -7.01
CA VAL A 61 17.40 0.94 -7.04
C VAL A 61 16.96 0.58 -8.46
N GLU A 62 17.41 1.29 -9.48
CA GLU A 62 17.11 0.96 -10.88
C GLU A 62 17.60 -0.44 -11.28
N LYS A 63 18.79 -0.86 -10.82
CA LYS A 63 19.34 -2.19 -11.08
C LYS A 63 18.65 -3.31 -10.31
N SER A 64 18.14 -3.03 -9.12
CA SER A 64 17.45 -4.00 -8.27
C SER A 64 15.97 -4.18 -8.60
N GLN A 65 15.39 -3.27 -9.38
CA GLN A 65 14.04 -3.42 -9.90
C GLN A 65 14.10 -4.22 -11.22
N PRO A 66 13.48 -5.42 -11.30
CA PRO A 66 13.28 -6.05 -12.60
C PRO A 66 12.45 -5.10 -13.47
N SER A 67 12.83 -4.95 -14.74
CA SER A 67 12.11 -4.10 -15.69
C SER A 67 10.61 -4.42 -15.62
N ARG A 68 9.78 -3.43 -15.33
CA ARG A 68 8.31 -3.60 -15.28
C ARG A 68 7.69 -3.93 -16.66
N SER A 69 8.49 -4.28 -17.66
CA SER A 69 8.05 -5.01 -18.84
C SER A 69 7.54 -6.39 -18.37
N LYS A 70 6.23 -6.46 -18.15
CA LYS A 70 5.47 -7.62 -17.66
C LYS A 70 5.69 -7.99 -16.19
N ARG A 71 5.19 -7.16 -15.27
CA ARG A 71 4.32 -7.77 -14.24
C ARG A 71 3.00 -8.13 -14.93
N GLU A 72 3.02 -9.19 -15.73
CA GLU A 72 1.83 -10.02 -15.88
C GLU A 72 1.56 -10.50 -14.45
N TYR A 73 0.61 -9.84 -13.77
CA TYR A 73 -0.05 -10.51 -12.67
C TYR A 73 -0.57 -11.82 -13.28
N PRO A 74 -0.13 -13.01 -12.83
CA PRO A 74 -0.93 -14.20 -13.10
C PRO A 74 -2.25 -13.90 -12.42
N GLY A 75 -3.24 -13.52 -13.22
CA GLY A 75 -4.62 -13.44 -12.78
C GLY A 75 -4.90 -14.79 -12.14
N ASN A 76 -5.12 -14.77 -10.83
CA ASN A 76 -5.63 -15.91 -10.09
C ASN A 76 -7.08 -16.15 -10.53
N SER A 77 -7.27 -16.58 -11.78
CA SER A 77 -8.53 -17.08 -12.30
C SER A 77 -8.65 -18.54 -11.89
N ASN A 78 -9.07 -18.76 -10.65
CA ASN A 78 -9.83 -19.94 -10.25
C ASN A 78 -10.72 -19.65 -9.03
N TYR A 79 -11.31 -18.44 -8.99
CA TYR A 79 -12.59 -18.30 -8.32
C TYR A 79 -13.65 -18.93 -9.24
N GLN A 80 -13.83 -20.24 -9.06
CA GLN A 80 -15.05 -20.94 -9.43
C GLN A 80 -16.19 -20.32 -8.61
N GLY A 81 -16.67 -19.16 -9.06
CA GLY A 81 -17.85 -18.53 -8.53
C GLY A 81 -19.04 -19.43 -8.83
N ASN A 82 -19.50 -20.17 -7.82
CA ASN A 82 -20.82 -20.76 -7.80
C ASN A 82 -21.85 -19.62 -7.84
N GLN A 83 -22.18 -19.16 -9.04
CA GLN A 83 -23.34 -18.32 -9.27
C GLN A 83 -24.58 -19.21 -9.32
N LYS A 84 -25.29 -19.32 -8.19
CA LYS A 84 -26.75 -19.50 -8.22
C LYS A 84 -27.39 -18.35 -7.47
N LYS A 85 -28.03 -17.46 -8.23
CA LYS A 85 -28.87 -16.36 -7.72
C LYS A 85 -30.22 -16.92 -7.17
N PRO A 86 -31.14 -16.06 -6.69
CA PRO A 86 -31.62 -16.00 -5.31
C PRO A 86 -32.93 -16.80 -5.12
N HIS A 87 -33.25 -17.21 -3.89
CA HIS A 87 -34.62 -17.61 -3.56
C HIS A 87 -35.19 -16.74 -2.43
N VAL A 88 -35.96 -15.75 -2.89
CA VAL A 88 -37.22 -15.24 -2.35
C VAL A 88 -37.47 -15.46 -0.85
N SER A 89 -37.54 -14.32 -0.15
CA SER A 89 -38.11 -14.08 1.17
C SER A 89 -39.44 -14.84 1.38
N ASN A 90 -39.49 -15.70 2.41
CA ASN A 90 -40.74 -16.28 2.90
C ASN A 90 -41.30 -15.41 4.03
N ASN A 91 -42.15 -14.46 3.64
CA ASN A 91 -43.14 -13.86 4.52
C ASN A 91 -44.36 -14.79 4.57
N ASN A 92 -44.76 -15.24 5.76
CA ASN A 92 -46.18 -15.45 6.04
C ASN A 92 -46.46 -15.35 7.55
N ASN A 93 -47.11 -14.25 7.91
CA ASN A 93 -47.79 -14.05 9.18
C ASN A 93 -48.99 -15.00 9.28
N ASN A 94 -49.04 -15.84 10.32
CA ASN A 94 -50.23 -16.12 11.15
C ASN A 94 -50.05 -17.38 12.02
N ARG A 95 -49.59 -17.22 13.26
CA ARG A 95 -50.35 -17.70 14.45
C ARG A 95 -49.72 -17.23 15.77
N PRO A 96 -50.52 -16.88 16.79
CA PRO A 96 -50.13 -15.98 17.86
C PRO A 96 -49.69 -16.68 19.15
N SER A 97 -48.88 -15.93 19.91
CA SER A 97 -48.82 -15.80 21.37
C SER A 97 -48.74 -17.07 22.24
N LEU A 98 -47.63 -17.22 22.98
CA LEU A 98 -47.73 -17.36 24.43
C LEU A 98 -46.41 -17.05 25.17
N GLN A 99 -46.55 -16.15 26.16
CA GLN A 99 -45.75 -15.94 27.36
C GLN A 99 -44.24 -15.58 27.30
N GLN A 100 -43.99 -14.33 27.70
CA GLN A 100 -42.82 -13.87 28.46
C GLN A 100 -42.56 -14.76 29.69
N HIS A 101 -41.32 -14.75 30.23
CA HIS A 101 -40.94 -14.53 31.64
C HIS A 101 -39.43 -14.91 31.77
N HIS A 102 -38.52 -13.95 31.80
CA HIS A 102 -37.96 -13.28 33.00
C HIS A 102 -37.18 -14.19 33.97
N HIS A 103 -36.01 -13.68 34.33
CA HIS A 103 -35.03 -14.17 35.30
C HIS A 103 -35.58 -14.38 36.73
N GLN A 104 -34.74 -15.01 37.58
CA GLN A 104 -34.75 -15.13 39.07
C GLN A 104 -35.13 -16.55 39.56
N ALA A 105 -34.56 -17.18 40.59
CA ALA A 105 -33.61 -16.83 41.66
C ALA A 105 -32.87 -18.12 42.11
N ARG A 106 -31.60 -18.06 42.50
CA ARG A 106 -31.05 -18.22 43.88
C ARG A 106 -31.85 -19.04 44.91
N ASN A 107 -31.10 -20.01 45.46
CA ASN A 107 -30.98 -20.48 46.86
C ASN A 107 -31.89 -21.59 47.41
N ASN A 108 -31.19 -22.66 47.83
CA ASN A 108 -31.28 -23.48 49.06
C ASN A 108 -32.63 -24.02 49.54
N ASP A 109 -32.73 -25.35 49.66
CA ASP A 109 -32.96 -26.08 50.92
C ASP A 109 -33.46 -27.52 50.70
N ARG A 110 -32.71 -28.50 51.24
CA ARG A 110 -33.17 -29.74 51.92
C ARG A 110 -32.02 -30.77 51.90
N ALA A 111 -31.26 -30.90 52.98
CA ALA A 111 -31.60 -31.58 54.24
C ALA A 111 -31.62 -33.11 54.13
N HIS A 112 -30.74 -33.70 54.94
CA HIS A 112 -30.51 -35.09 55.31
C HIS A 112 -31.73 -36.02 55.35
N GLN A 113 -31.47 -37.28 54.96
CA GLN A 113 -31.94 -38.55 55.55
C GLN A 113 -31.44 -39.67 54.62
N LYS A 114 -30.87 -40.79 55.05
CA LYS A 114 -30.53 -41.35 56.36
C LYS A 114 -29.58 -42.53 56.08
#